data_AF-A0AAU0RIT3-F1
#
_entry.id   AF-A0AAU0RIT3-F1
#
_cell.length_a   1.000
_cell.length_b   1.000
_cell.length_c   1.000
_cell.angle_alpha   90.00
_cell.angle_beta   90.00
_cell.angle_gamma   90.00
#
_symmetry.space_group_name_H-M   'P 1'
#
loop_
_entity.id
_entity.type
_entity.pdbx_description
1 polymer ?
#
loop_
_entity_poly.entity_id
_entity_poly.type
_entity_poly.pdbx_seq_one_letter_code
_entity_poly.pdbx_strand_id
1 'polypeptide(L)'
;MEKPGEMTTLTRVLEKLHTKGLDHELVMSDHGRLQNKEKQKIYNPDELKIIKTYRFEGESDPGDMSVLYLIEDKEGEIGYVLDAYGAYSTHEESGFDEFIQKIPVEDREDQMIFA
;
A
#
# COMPACT_ATOMS: atom_id res chain seq x y z
N MET A 1 4.24 27.40 -2.20
CA MET A 1 4.88 27.40 -3.54
C MET A 1 5.53 26.04 -3.71
N GLU A 2 4.84 25.09 -4.35
CA GLU A 2 5.41 23.77 -4.67
C GLU A 2 6.15 23.89 -6.00
N LYS A 3 7.40 23.40 -6.04
CA LYS A 3 8.32 23.55 -7.18
C LYS A 3 8.17 22.37 -8.15
N PRO A 4 8.31 22.60 -9.46
CA PRO A 4 8.23 21.53 -10.45
C PRO A 4 9.49 20.65 -10.36
N GLY A 5 9.34 19.39 -9.96
CA GLY A 5 10.43 18.42 -9.83
C GLY A 5 10.49 17.67 -8.50
N GLU A 6 9.53 17.84 -7.59
CA GLU A 6 9.50 17.06 -6.35
C GLU A 6 9.24 15.59 -6.66
N MET A 7 10.28 14.75 -6.49
CA MET A 7 10.15 13.31 -6.44
C MET A 7 9.04 12.98 -5.43
N THR A 8 8.03 12.23 -5.88
CA THR A 8 6.99 11.75 -4.96
C THR A 8 7.67 10.69 -4.10
N THR A 9 8.05 11.08 -2.88
CA THR A 9 8.68 10.18 -1.91
C THR A 9 7.63 9.39 -1.15
N LEU A 10 8.02 8.22 -0.64
CA LEU A 10 7.17 7.40 0.22
C LEU A 10 6.60 8.23 1.38
N THR A 11 7.48 8.96 2.05
CA THR A 11 7.14 9.85 3.17
C THR A 11 6.03 10.84 2.80
N ARG A 12 6.12 11.49 1.63
CA ARG A 12 5.10 12.47 1.21
C ARG A 12 3.74 11.81 0.94
N VAL A 13 3.73 10.60 0.39
CA VAL A 13 2.48 9.86 0.16
C VAL A 13 1.86 9.44 1.49
N LEU A 14 2.66 8.92 2.43
CA LEU A 14 2.19 8.58 3.77
C LEU A 14 1.64 9.79 4.53
N GLU A 15 2.32 10.95 4.45
CA GLU A 15 1.82 12.20 5.05
C GLU A 15 0.48 12.63 4.45
N LYS A 16 0.29 12.48 3.14
CA LYS A 16 -1.00 12.77 2.48
C LYS A 16 -2.10 11.83 2.96
N LEU A 17 -1.80 10.52 3.05
CA LEU A 17 -2.74 9.53 3.58
C LEU A 17 -3.14 9.87 5.02
N HIS A 18 -2.17 10.16 5.87
CA HIS A 18 -2.40 10.55 7.27
C HIS A 18 -3.25 11.82 7.39
N THR A 19 -2.95 12.85 6.59
CA THR A 19 -3.74 14.10 6.58
C THR A 19 -5.20 13.87 6.16
N LYS A 20 -5.45 12.87 5.32
CA LYS A 20 -6.79 12.47 4.86
C LYS A 20 -7.45 11.41 5.75
N GLY A 21 -6.76 10.88 6.76
CA GLY A 21 -7.24 9.78 7.62
C GLY A 21 -7.32 8.43 6.90
N LEU A 22 -6.48 8.24 5.88
CA LEU A 22 -6.38 7.01 5.07
C LEU A 22 -5.10 6.22 5.40
N ASP A 23 -4.47 6.51 6.53
CA ASP A 23 -3.21 5.93 7.00
C ASP A 23 -3.37 4.58 7.69
N HIS A 24 -4.41 3.83 7.32
CA HIS A 24 -4.66 2.50 7.82
C HIS A 24 -3.74 1.48 7.14
N GLU A 25 -2.70 1.06 7.85
CA GLU A 25 -1.79 0.03 7.37
C GLU A 25 -2.44 -1.36 7.41
N LEU A 26 -2.40 -2.04 6.27
CA LEU A 26 -2.77 -3.44 6.10
C LEU A 26 -1.50 -4.28 5.98
N VAL A 27 -1.39 -5.28 6.87
CA VAL A 27 -0.23 -6.19 6.91
C VAL A 27 -0.67 -7.63 6.72
N MET A 28 0.19 -8.47 6.16
CA MET A 28 -0.09 -9.90 6.07
C MET A 28 -0.15 -10.51 7.48
N SER A 29 -1.16 -11.34 7.73
CA SER A 29 -1.30 -12.12 8.96
C SER A 29 -0.68 -13.50 8.80
N ASP A 30 -0.37 -14.16 9.92
CA ASP A 30 0.13 -15.54 9.96
C ASP A 30 -0.82 -16.56 9.29
N HIS A 31 -2.06 -16.17 9.01
CA HIS A 31 -3.07 -16.99 8.35
C HIS A 31 -3.17 -16.73 6.83
N GLY A 32 -2.24 -15.97 6.24
CA GLY A 32 -2.19 -15.71 4.80
C GLY A 32 -3.26 -14.75 4.29
N ARG A 33 -3.74 -13.85 5.16
CA ARG A 33 -4.71 -12.79 4.81
C ARG A 33 -4.24 -11.42 5.25
N LEU A 34 -4.56 -10.38 4.49
CA LEU A 34 -4.31 -9.01 4.93
C LEU A 34 -5.20 -8.66 6.13
N GLN A 35 -4.62 -7.96 7.11
CA GLN A 35 -5.34 -7.49 8.28
C GLN A 35 -4.97 -6.05 8.61
N ASN A 36 -5.97 -5.29 9.06
CA ASN A 36 -5.76 -4.04 9.75
C ASN A 36 -5.61 -4.34 11.24
N LYS A 37 -4.40 -4.13 11.80
CA LYS A 37 -4.13 -4.38 13.22
C LYS A 37 -4.84 -3.41 14.14
N GLU A 38 -5.03 -2.16 13.72
CA GLU A 38 -5.71 -1.13 14.51
C GLU A 38 -7.20 -1.44 14.66
N LYS A 39 -7.84 -1.92 13.58
CA LYS A 39 -9.26 -2.24 13.53
C LYS A 39 -9.56 -3.71 13.85
N GLN A 40 -8.54 -4.53 14.06
CA GLN A 40 -8.64 -5.98 14.25
C GLN A 40 -9.51 -6.66 13.17
N LYS A 41 -9.42 -6.14 11.94
CA LYS A 41 -10.22 -6.60 10.79
C LYS A 41 -9.32 -7.37 9.84
N ILE A 42 -9.79 -8.54 9.42
CA ILE A 42 -9.12 -9.42 8.46
C ILE A 42 -9.90 -9.35 7.16
N TYR A 43 -9.19 -9.22 6.06
CA TYR A 43 -9.76 -9.06 4.74
C TYR A 43 -9.45 -10.25 3.85
N ASN A 44 -10.43 -10.70 3.08
CA ASN A 44 -10.22 -11.59 1.95
C ASN A 44 -9.92 -10.78 0.69
N PRO A 45 -9.22 -11.35 -0.31
CA PRO A 45 -8.81 -10.59 -1.50
C PRO A 45 -9.99 -10.07 -2.32
N ASP A 46 -11.15 -10.75 -2.26
CA ASP A 46 -12.39 -10.31 -2.92
C ASP A 46 -13.11 -9.17 -2.18
N GLU A 47 -12.70 -8.86 -0.95
CA GLU A 47 -13.23 -7.75 -0.13
C GLU A 47 -12.44 -6.46 -0.32
N LEU A 48 -11.35 -6.54 -1.08
CA LEU A 48 -10.40 -5.47 -1.29
C LEU A 48 -10.34 -5.09 -2.77
N LYS A 49 -9.91 -3.87 -3.04
CA LYS A 49 -9.59 -3.38 -4.38
C LYS A 49 -8.34 -2.54 -4.34
N ILE A 50 -7.35 -2.84 -5.18
CA ILE A 50 -6.18 -1.99 -5.32
C ILE A 50 -6.58 -0.79 -6.17
N ILE A 51 -6.74 0.36 -5.52
CA ILE A 51 -7.11 1.60 -6.19
C ILE A 51 -5.88 2.38 -6.68
N LYS A 52 -4.69 2.15 -6.11
CA LYS A 52 -3.45 2.77 -6.60
C LYS A 52 -2.23 1.94 -6.24
N THR A 53 -1.18 2.09 -7.04
CA THR A 53 0.14 1.53 -6.73
C THR A 53 1.19 2.62 -6.92
N TYR A 54 2.01 2.84 -5.90
CA TYR A 54 3.19 3.69 -5.98
C TYR A 54 4.43 2.84 -5.82
N ARG A 55 5.41 3.05 -6.69
CA ARG A 55 6.74 2.45 -6.56
C ARG A 55 7.74 3.54 -6.18
N PHE A 56 8.49 3.27 -5.14
CA PHE A 56 9.53 4.13 -4.61
C PHE A 56 10.86 3.39 -4.64
N GLU A 57 11.91 4.12 -4.94
CA GLU A 57 13.29 3.68 -4.75
C GLU A 57 13.70 4.11 -3.34
N GLY A 58 14.38 3.22 -2.61
CA GLY A 58 14.82 3.46 -1.25
C GLY A 58 15.75 4.66 -1.20
N GLU A 59 15.50 5.57 -0.24
CA GLU A 59 16.32 6.78 -0.08
C GLU A 59 17.77 6.44 0.36
N SER A 60 17.97 5.28 0.96
CA SER A 60 19.25 4.83 1.53
C SER A 60 20.09 3.99 0.57
N ASP A 61 19.45 3.09 -0.19
CA ASP A 61 20.13 2.17 -1.09
C ASP A 61 19.34 2.04 -2.40
N PRO A 62 19.96 2.26 -3.57
CA PRO A 62 19.26 2.12 -4.86
C PRO A 62 18.82 0.68 -5.15
N GLY A 63 19.31 -0.30 -4.37
CA GLY A 63 18.83 -1.68 -4.40
C GLY A 63 17.57 -1.93 -3.57
N ASP A 64 17.16 -1.00 -2.72
CA ASP A 64 15.92 -1.09 -1.94
C ASP A 64 14.78 -0.52 -2.77
N MET A 65 13.72 -1.30 -2.95
CA MET A 65 12.50 -0.84 -3.61
C MET A 65 11.33 -1.04 -2.65
N SER A 66 10.46 -0.04 -2.59
CA SER A 66 9.23 -0.13 -1.82
C SER A 66 8.06 0.11 -2.75
N VAL A 67 7.03 -0.72 -2.65
CA VAL A 67 5.76 -0.52 -3.31
C VAL A 67 4.67 -0.31 -2.28
N LEU A 68 3.94 0.78 -2.44
CA LEU A 68 2.76 1.09 -1.65
C LEU A 68 1.53 0.82 -2.51
N TYR A 69 0.71 -0.12 -2.09
CA TYR A 69 -0.60 -0.38 -2.68
C TYR A 69 -1.66 0.34 -1.85
N LEU A 70 -2.38 1.30 -2.42
CA LEU A 70 -3.63 1.76 -1.79
C LEU A 70 -4.72 0.75 -2.08
N ILE A 71 -5.44 0.40 -1.04
CA ILE A 71 -6.50 -0.57 -1.08
C ILE A 71 -7.76 0.03 -0.50
N GLU A 72 -8.88 -0.14 -1.20
CA GLU A 72 -10.21 0.20 -0.72
C GLU A 72 -10.97 -1.09 -0.39
N ASP A 73 -11.66 -1.12 0.75
CA ASP A 73 -12.53 -2.22 1.11
C ASP A 73 -13.96 -2.06 0.54
N LYS A 74 -14.80 -3.09 0.71
CA LYS A 74 -16.21 -3.05 0.28
C LYS A 74 -17.06 -1.97 0.96
N GLU A 75 -16.62 -1.44 2.10
CA GLU A 75 -17.30 -0.37 2.84
C GLU A 75 -16.84 1.03 2.40
N GLY A 76 -15.89 1.11 1.46
CA GLY A 76 -15.31 2.36 0.97
C GLY A 76 -14.18 2.90 1.85
N GLU A 77 -13.70 2.09 2.80
CA GLU A 77 -12.59 2.45 3.64
C GLU A 77 -11.28 2.23 2.90
N ILE A 78 -10.44 3.28 2.86
CA ILE A 78 -9.15 3.23 2.20
C ILE A 78 -8.05 3.01 3.24
N GLY A 79 -7.18 2.05 2.95
CA GLY A 79 -5.93 1.81 3.65
C GLY A 79 -4.79 1.63 2.65
N TYR A 80 -3.63 1.25 3.16
CA TYR A 80 -2.45 0.98 2.35
C TYR A 80 -1.72 -0.29 2.80
N VAL A 81 -1.08 -0.94 1.85
CA VAL A 81 -0.11 -2.01 2.10
C VAL A 81 1.24 -1.48 1.65
N LEU A 82 2.23 -1.52 2.54
CA LEU A 82 3.61 -1.20 2.20
C LEU A 82 4.40 -2.50 2.05
N ASP A 83 4.88 -2.74 0.85
CA ASP A 83 5.71 -3.88 0.50
C ASP A 83 7.13 -3.38 0.23
N ALA A 84 8.05 -3.63 1.17
CA ALA A 84 9.44 -3.21 1.07
C ALA A 84 10.31 -4.42 0.68
N TYR A 85 10.72 -4.46 -0.59
CA TYR A 85 11.59 -5.50 -1.14
C TYR A 85 12.95 -4.94 -1.54
N GLY A 86 13.99 -5.41 -0.86
CA GLY A 86 15.40 -5.10 -1.13
C GLY A 86 16.25 -6.36 -1.20
N ALA A 87 17.56 -6.18 -1.40
CA ALA A 87 18.54 -7.28 -1.49
C ALA A 87 18.58 -8.20 -0.25
N TYR A 88 17.96 -7.77 0.86
CA TYR A 88 17.89 -8.46 2.14
C TYR A 88 16.49 -8.94 2.52
N SER A 89 15.47 -8.72 1.69
CA SER A 89 14.13 -9.22 1.97
C SER A 89 14.17 -10.74 1.81
N THR A 90 14.24 -11.45 2.92
CA THR A 90 14.06 -12.89 3.00
C THR A 90 12.63 -13.19 2.56
N HIS A 91 12.46 -13.43 1.24
CA HIS A 91 11.18 -13.73 0.59
C HIS A 91 10.64 -15.10 1.05
N GLU A 92 10.18 -15.14 2.30
CA GLU A 92 9.42 -16.25 2.89
C GLU A 92 8.06 -15.78 3.40
N GLU A 93 7.54 -14.63 2.95
CA GLU A 93 6.09 -14.34 3.09
C GLU A 93 5.32 -15.14 2.04
N SER A 94 5.33 -16.46 2.22
CA SER A 94 4.63 -17.44 1.40
C SER A 94 3.12 -17.14 1.43
N GLY A 95 2.65 -16.38 0.44
CA GLY A 95 1.25 -16.05 0.24
C GLY A 95 0.96 -14.57 -0.06
N PHE A 96 1.90 -13.64 0.16
CA PHE A 96 1.68 -12.22 -0.13
C PHE A 96 1.45 -11.97 -1.62
N ASP A 97 2.37 -12.44 -2.47
CA ASP A 97 2.27 -12.28 -3.92
C ASP A 97 0.96 -12.87 -4.47
N GLU A 98 0.60 -14.08 -4.02
CA GLU A 98 -0.64 -14.74 -4.44
C GLU A 98 -1.88 -13.99 -3.95
N PHE A 99 -1.84 -13.43 -2.74
CA PHE A 99 -2.95 -12.65 -2.20
C PHE A 99 -3.15 -11.37 -2.99
N ILE A 100 -2.11 -10.58 -3.19
CA ILE A 100 -2.15 -9.31 -3.95
C ILE A 100 -2.62 -9.56 -5.39
N GLN A 101 -2.14 -10.62 -6.05
CA GLN A 101 -2.56 -11.00 -7.40
C GLN A 101 -4.06 -11.33 -7.52
N LYS A 102 -4.71 -11.75 -6.42
CA LYS A 102 -6.15 -12.02 -6.39
C LYS A 102 -6.99 -10.77 -6.18
N ILE A 103 -6.39 -9.67 -5.71
CA ILE A 103 -7.12 -8.42 -5.49
C ILE A 103 -7.36 -7.73 -6.85
N PRO A 104 -8.61 -7.36 -7.18
CA PRO A 104 -8.88 -6.58 -8.39
C PRO A 104 -8.21 -5.21 -8.33
N VAL A 105 -7.64 -4.78 -9.47
CA VAL A 105 -6.95 -3.48 -9.61
C VAL A 105 -7.82 -2.53 -10.42
N GLU A 106 -8.08 -1.33 -9.87
CA GLU A 106 -8.85 -0.27 -10.55
C GLU A 106 -7.98 0.90 -11.04
N ASP A 107 -6.72 1.04 -10.58
CA ASP A 107 -5.74 2.10 -10.93
C ASP A 107 -6.38 3.50 -11.12
N ARG A 108 -6.93 4.03 -10.03
CA ARG A 108 -7.52 5.36 -9.96
C ARG A 108 -6.45 6.45 -10.02
N GLU A 109 -6.83 7.65 -10.45
CA GLU A 109 -5.93 8.80 -10.42
C GLU A 109 -5.86 9.42 -9.02
N ASP A 110 -4.71 9.98 -8.65
CA ASP A 110 -4.49 10.64 -7.34
C ASP A 110 -5.56 11.70 -7.05
N GLN A 111 -6.00 12.43 -8.08
CA GLN A 111 -7.05 13.44 -7.96
C GLN A 111 -8.39 12.86 -7.49
N MET A 112 -8.70 11.60 -7.84
CA MET A 112 -9.93 10.94 -7.41
C MET A 112 -9.83 10.41 -5.97
N ILE A 113 -8.62 10.07 -5.54
CA ILE A 113 -8.35 9.48 -4.21
C ILE A 113 -8.23 10.59 -3.15
N PHE A 114 -7.52 11.67 -3.48
CA PHE A 114 -7.23 12.78 -2.57
C PHE A 114 -8.13 14.01 -2.80
N ALA A 115 -9.24 13.85 -3.54
CA ALA A 115 -10.24 14.90 -3.75
C ALA A 115 -10.74 15.53 -2.45
#